data_AF-A0A1L0B8I5-F1
#
_entry.id   AF-A0A1L0B8I5-F1
#
_cell.length_a   1.000
_cell.length_b   1.000
_cell.length_c   1.000
_cell.angle_alpha   90.00
_cell.angle_beta   90.00
_cell.angle_gamma   90.00
#
_symmetry.space_group_name_H-M   'P 1'
#
loop_
_entity.id
_entity.type
_entity.pdbx_description
1 polymer ?
#
loop_
_entity_poly.entity_id
_entity_poly.type
_entity_poly.pdbx_seq_one_letter_code
_entity_poly.pdbx_strand_id
1 'polypeptide(L)'
;MISSEEALEYLFDESNYNFRHFLQEVSSGNSTENTQVPLIINTVELFAFGNLAHYIKYKQHYVELPQQGVEKLMKLTLVSFCNEYEGTFVPIDELLLALHIEELEVHQETLEQLIMSMVDTKLISALVDEKQRSVTFQASYVQRDAYNSSTYKLRVLTEEDVNKRSVTRAKAILQQWVDEYIAPTREQLQHSS
;
A
#
# COMPACT_ATOMS: atom_id res chain seq x y z
N MET A 1 -14.65 -19.10 13.22
CA MET A 1 -13.63 -19.52 12.24
C MET A 1 -14.06 -18.87 10.93
N ILE A 2 -13.26 -17.96 10.39
CA ILE A 2 -13.58 -17.24 9.15
C ILE A 2 -13.22 -18.16 7.98
N SER A 3 -14.13 -18.33 7.03
CA SER A 3 -13.88 -19.15 5.85
C SER A 3 -12.95 -18.45 4.85
N SER A 4 -12.36 -19.21 3.92
CA SER A 4 -11.55 -18.63 2.84
C SER A 4 -12.34 -17.64 1.99
N GLU A 5 -13.61 -17.95 1.71
CA GLU A 5 -14.51 -17.13 0.90
C GLU A 5 -14.85 -15.82 1.63
N GLU A 6 -15.22 -15.91 2.91
CA GLU A 6 -15.50 -14.73 3.75
C GLU A 6 -14.30 -13.79 3.83
N ALA A 7 -13.08 -14.34 3.90
CA ALA A 7 -11.86 -13.55 3.91
C ALA A 7 -11.62 -12.83 2.58
N LEU A 8 -11.83 -13.50 1.45
CA LEU A 8 -11.69 -12.87 0.14
C LEU A 8 -12.77 -11.82 -0.11
N GLU A 9 -14.01 -12.07 0.29
CA GLU A 9 -15.10 -11.09 0.22
C GLU A 9 -14.75 -9.82 1.01
N TYR A 10 -14.22 -9.95 2.23
CA TYR A 10 -13.78 -8.81 3.03
C TYR A 10 -12.64 -8.03 2.36
N LEU A 11 -11.66 -8.74 1.78
CA LEU A 11 -10.53 -8.12 1.09
C LEU A 11 -10.96 -7.35 -0.17
N PHE A 12 -11.96 -7.85 -0.88
CA PHE A 12 -12.41 -7.31 -2.16
C PHE A 12 -13.51 -6.25 -2.02
N ASP A 13 -13.99 -6.00 -0.80
CA ASP A 13 -14.90 -4.90 -0.51
C ASP A 13 -14.26 -3.56 -0.87
N GLU A 14 -14.87 -2.84 -1.81
CA GLU A 14 -14.39 -1.54 -2.30
C GLU A 14 -14.38 -0.46 -1.21
N SER A 15 -15.12 -0.61 -0.12
CA SER A 15 -15.12 0.34 0.99
C SER A 15 -13.95 0.17 1.98
N ASN A 16 -13.26 -0.98 1.94
CA ASN A 16 -12.23 -1.32 2.92
C ASN A 16 -10.81 -1.13 2.38
N TYR A 17 -9.97 -0.40 3.12
CA TYR A 17 -8.54 -0.20 2.80
C TYR A 17 -7.61 -0.42 4.00
N ASN A 18 -8.18 -0.83 5.14
CA ASN A 18 -7.48 -1.16 6.37
C ASN A 18 -7.85 -2.60 6.77
N PHE A 19 -6.85 -3.46 6.77
CA PHE A 19 -6.95 -4.90 6.96
C PHE A 19 -6.20 -5.37 8.19
N ARG A 20 -5.49 -4.50 8.92
CA ARG A 20 -4.74 -4.90 10.13
C ARG A 20 -5.61 -5.53 11.20
N HIS A 21 -6.79 -4.98 11.48
CA HIS A 21 -7.70 -5.55 12.48
C HIS A 21 -8.14 -6.95 12.04
N PHE A 22 -8.57 -7.06 10.79
CA PHE A 22 -8.96 -8.33 10.19
C PHE A 22 -7.81 -9.36 10.20
N LEU A 23 -6.57 -8.92 9.92
CA LEU A 23 -5.36 -9.73 9.99
C LEU A 23 -5.14 -10.33 11.39
N GLN A 24 -5.41 -9.57 12.44
CA GLN A 24 -5.31 -10.05 13.82
C GLN A 24 -6.39 -11.10 14.14
N GLU A 25 -7.62 -10.89 13.67
CA GLU A 25 -8.72 -11.84 13.84
C GLU A 25 -8.44 -13.18 13.15
N VAL A 26 -8.06 -13.16 11.86
CA VAL A 26 -7.75 -14.39 11.11
C VAL A 26 -6.48 -15.09 11.61
N SER A 27 -5.55 -14.34 12.19
CA SER A 27 -4.33 -14.91 12.79
C SER A 27 -4.57 -15.60 14.13
N SER A 28 -5.55 -15.14 14.91
CA SER A 28 -5.80 -15.63 16.28
C SER A 28 -6.74 -16.84 16.32
N GLY A 29 -7.54 -17.06 15.26
CA GLY A 29 -8.64 -18.03 15.25
C GLY A 29 -8.36 -19.42 14.69
N ASN A 30 -7.13 -19.78 14.29
CA ASN A 30 -6.91 -20.96 13.45
C ASN A 30 -5.92 -22.01 14.00
N SER A 31 -6.42 -23.23 14.17
CA SER A 31 -5.67 -24.47 14.37
C SER A 31 -5.15 -25.01 13.03
N THR A 32 -3.88 -25.44 13.02
CA THR A 32 -2.95 -25.61 11.89
C THR A 32 -3.21 -26.76 10.89
N GLU A 33 -4.43 -27.26 10.73
CA GLU A 33 -4.65 -28.48 9.92
C GLU A 33 -4.99 -28.24 8.43
N ASN A 34 -5.30 -27.00 8.02
CA ASN A 34 -5.66 -26.68 6.62
C ASN A 34 -4.55 -25.89 5.91
N THR A 35 -4.05 -26.42 4.79
CA THR A 35 -3.00 -25.81 3.96
C THR A 35 -3.41 -24.49 3.29
N GLN A 36 -4.71 -24.19 3.17
CA GLN A 36 -5.17 -22.90 2.65
C GLN A 36 -5.09 -21.75 3.66
N VAL A 37 -5.18 -22.06 4.96
CA VAL A 37 -5.21 -21.04 6.02
C VAL A 37 -3.96 -20.16 6.02
N PRO A 38 -2.73 -20.71 5.89
CA PRO A 38 -1.53 -19.89 5.73
C PRO A 38 -1.59 -18.95 4.53
N LEU A 39 -2.07 -19.42 3.37
CA LEU A 39 -2.16 -18.59 2.15
C LEU A 39 -3.12 -17.41 2.34
N ILE A 40 -4.27 -17.63 2.97
CA ILE A 40 -5.25 -16.57 3.24
C ILE A 40 -4.65 -15.52 4.17
N ILE A 41 -4.03 -15.94 5.28
CA ILE A 41 -3.43 -14.98 6.22
C ILE A 41 -2.31 -14.19 5.55
N ASN A 42 -1.50 -14.85 4.71
CA ASN A 42 -0.48 -14.17 3.92
C ASN A 42 -1.09 -13.18 2.91
N THR A 43 -2.21 -13.52 2.26
CA THR A 43 -2.93 -12.60 1.37
C THR A 43 -3.50 -11.42 2.14
N VAL A 44 -4.03 -11.61 3.35
CA VAL A 44 -4.46 -10.49 4.20
C VAL A 44 -3.26 -9.61 4.61
N GLU A 45 -2.11 -10.21 4.95
CA GLU A 45 -0.86 -9.47 5.22
C GLU A 45 -0.42 -8.64 4.01
N LEU A 46 -0.51 -9.20 2.81
CA LEU A 46 -0.22 -8.51 1.55
C LEU A 46 -1.14 -7.30 1.33
N PHE A 47 -2.43 -7.42 1.61
CA PHE A 47 -3.38 -6.31 1.47
C PHE A 47 -3.14 -5.23 2.53
N ALA A 48 -2.82 -5.61 3.76
CA ALA A 48 -2.48 -4.68 4.84
C ALA A 48 -1.19 -3.91 4.54
N PHE A 49 -0.08 -4.62 4.31
CA PHE A 49 1.27 -4.03 4.32
C PHE A 49 2.01 -4.14 2.99
N GLY A 50 1.55 -4.96 2.06
CA GLY A 50 2.20 -5.23 0.77
C GLY A 50 1.67 -4.39 -0.39
N ASN A 51 2.03 -4.77 -1.61
CA ASN A 51 1.60 -4.13 -2.85
C ASN A 51 1.64 -5.15 -3.99
N LEU A 52 1.29 -4.72 -5.20
CA LEU A 52 1.25 -5.59 -6.38
C LEU A 52 2.62 -6.25 -6.69
N ALA A 53 3.71 -5.50 -6.58
CA ALA A 53 5.06 -6.04 -6.77
C ALA A 53 5.37 -7.19 -5.79
N HIS A 54 4.94 -7.09 -4.53
CA HIS A 54 5.10 -8.17 -3.56
C HIS A 54 4.24 -9.39 -3.88
N TYR A 55 3.03 -9.20 -4.41
CA TYR A 55 2.18 -10.30 -4.87
C TYR A 55 2.85 -11.11 -5.97
N ILE A 56 3.42 -10.41 -6.96
CA ILE A 56 4.16 -11.00 -8.07
C ILE A 56 5.41 -11.73 -7.55
N LYS A 57 6.25 -11.03 -6.76
CA LYS A 57 7.52 -11.55 -6.23
C LYS A 57 7.36 -12.82 -5.39
N TYR A 58 6.30 -12.91 -4.59
CA TYR A 58 6.06 -14.01 -3.65
C TYR A 58 4.80 -14.82 -3.98
N LYS A 59 4.43 -14.90 -5.27
CA LYS A 59 3.13 -15.43 -5.75
C LYS A 59 2.74 -16.77 -5.14
N GLN A 60 3.69 -17.71 -4.95
CA GLN A 60 3.38 -19.03 -4.36
C GLN A 60 2.93 -18.99 -2.89
N HIS A 61 3.07 -17.86 -2.20
CA HIS A 61 2.71 -17.71 -0.78
C HIS A 61 1.32 -17.10 -0.56
N TYR A 62 0.62 -16.74 -1.63
CA TYR A 62 -0.69 -16.11 -1.58
C TYR A 62 -1.77 -16.97 -2.26
N VAL A 63 -3.02 -16.71 -1.89
CA VAL A 63 -4.16 -17.14 -2.68
C VAL A 63 -4.10 -16.49 -4.07
N GLU A 64 -4.37 -17.26 -5.11
CA GLU A 64 -4.50 -16.73 -6.48
C GLU A 64 -5.68 -15.76 -6.54
N LEU A 65 -5.37 -14.50 -6.87
CA LEU A 65 -6.36 -13.45 -6.90
C LEU A 65 -7.16 -13.48 -8.22
N PRO A 66 -8.50 -13.49 -8.16
CA PRO A 66 -9.30 -13.18 -9.33
C PRO A 66 -9.09 -11.70 -9.74
N GLN A 67 -9.55 -11.33 -10.93
CA GLN A 67 -9.38 -9.98 -11.48
C GLN A 67 -9.78 -8.87 -10.49
N GLN A 68 -10.91 -9.02 -9.79
CA GLN A 68 -11.37 -8.07 -8.77
C GLN A 68 -10.33 -7.88 -7.65
N GLY A 69 -9.73 -8.95 -7.16
CA GLY A 69 -8.70 -8.90 -6.12
C GLY A 69 -7.41 -8.25 -6.60
N VAL A 70 -7.03 -8.51 -7.86
CA VAL A 70 -5.88 -7.84 -8.50
C VAL A 70 -6.14 -6.34 -8.63
N GLU A 71 -7.31 -5.94 -9.09
CA GLU A 71 -7.69 -4.53 -9.23
C GLU A 71 -7.71 -3.82 -7.87
N LYS A 72 -8.26 -4.46 -6.83
CA LYS A 72 -8.24 -3.91 -5.47
C LYS A 72 -6.81 -3.73 -4.95
N LEU A 73 -5.92 -4.69 -5.21
CA LEU A 73 -4.51 -4.59 -4.84
C LEU A 73 -3.77 -3.50 -5.65
N MET A 74 -4.12 -3.30 -6.92
CA MET A 74 -3.63 -2.18 -7.72
C MET A 74 -4.07 -0.85 -7.12
N LYS A 75 -5.36 -0.69 -6.75
CA LYS A 75 -5.88 0.51 -6.07
C LYS A 75 -5.11 0.79 -4.78
N LEU A 76 -4.91 -0.23 -3.95
CA LEU A 76 -4.10 -0.12 -2.72
C LEU A 76 -2.66 0.31 -3.01
N THR A 77 -2.07 -0.21 -4.08
CA THR A 77 -0.71 0.16 -4.50
C THR A 77 -0.66 1.62 -4.96
N LEU A 78 -1.62 2.07 -5.76
CA LEU A 78 -1.74 3.46 -6.21
C LEU A 78 -1.98 4.43 -5.06
N VAL A 79 -2.76 4.05 -4.04
CA VAL A 79 -2.90 4.85 -2.81
C VAL A 79 -1.55 5.02 -2.11
N SER A 80 -0.76 3.94 -1.99
CA SER A 80 0.59 4.03 -1.42
C SER A 80 1.51 4.91 -2.26
N PHE A 81 1.41 4.81 -3.59
CA PHE A 81 2.20 5.62 -4.51
C PHE A 81 1.82 7.10 -4.43
N CYS A 82 0.52 7.41 -4.35
CA CYS A 82 0.00 8.75 -4.17
C CYS A 82 0.55 9.42 -2.90
N ASN A 83 0.65 8.68 -1.79
CA ASN A 83 1.22 9.19 -0.54
C ASN A 83 2.73 9.38 -0.59
N GLU A 84 3.45 8.59 -1.38
CA GLU A 84 4.90 8.71 -1.53
C GLU A 84 5.28 9.86 -2.47
N TYR A 85 4.51 10.04 -3.53
CA TYR A 85 4.76 11.01 -4.60
C TYR A 85 3.75 12.17 -4.55
N GLU A 86 3.35 12.58 -3.35
CA GLU A 86 2.45 13.72 -3.17
C GLU A 86 3.12 15.00 -3.69
N GLY A 87 2.42 15.71 -4.58
CA GLY A 87 2.90 16.93 -5.22
C GLY A 87 3.91 16.70 -6.36
N THR A 88 4.28 15.45 -6.66
CA THR A 88 5.25 15.14 -7.72
C THR A 88 4.58 14.80 -9.04
N PHE A 89 5.25 15.20 -10.12
CA PHE A 89 4.93 14.82 -11.49
C PHE A 89 5.53 13.46 -11.80
N VAL A 90 4.73 12.52 -12.29
CA VAL A 90 5.15 11.14 -12.59
C VAL A 90 4.72 10.76 -14.02
N PRO A 91 5.65 10.47 -14.94
CA PRO A 91 5.31 9.89 -16.23
C PRO A 91 4.59 8.55 -16.09
N ILE A 92 3.57 8.29 -16.93
CA ILE A 92 2.79 7.05 -16.86
C ILE A 92 3.67 5.80 -17.10
N ASP A 93 4.66 5.90 -17.99
CA ASP A 93 5.58 4.78 -18.27
C ASP A 93 6.43 4.43 -17.04
N GLU A 94 6.86 5.43 -16.25
CA GLU A 94 7.55 5.21 -14.98
C GLU A 94 6.63 4.57 -13.94
N LEU A 95 5.36 5.00 -13.91
CA LEU A 95 4.36 4.41 -13.02
C LEU A 95 4.08 2.95 -13.38
N LEU A 96 3.96 2.60 -14.66
CA LEU A 96 3.78 1.22 -15.13
C LEU A 96 4.95 0.31 -14.68
N LEU A 97 6.18 0.80 -14.86
CA LEU A 97 7.40 0.10 -14.42
C LEU A 97 7.43 -0.09 -12.90
N ALA A 98 7.15 0.97 -12.15
CA ALA A 98 7.19 0.96 -10.69
C ALA A 98 6.12 0.04 -10.08
N LEU A 99 4.98 -0.14 -10.76
CA LEU A 99 3.89 -1.00 -10.33
C LEU A 99 4.06 -2.46 -10.79
N HIS A 100 5.06 -2.76 -11.64
CA HIS A 100 5.27 -4.07 -12.28
C HIS A 100 4.02 -4.58 -13.01
N ILE A 101 3.28 -3.65 -13.63
CA ILE A 101 1.99 -3.92 -14.29
C ILE A 101 2.19 -4.67 -15.62
N GLU A 102 3.37 -4.56 -16.23
CA GLU A 102 3.73 -5.27 -17.47
C GLU A 102 3.59 -6.79 -17.35
N GLU A 103 3.80 -7.35 -16.15
CA GLU A 103 3.68 -8.79 -15.88
C GLU A 103 2.23 -9.28 -15.78
N LEU A 104 1.25 -8.35 -15.78
CA LEU A 104 -0.18 -8.65 -15.65
C LEU A 104 -0.96 -8.37 -16.95
N GLU A 105 -0.27 -8.09 -18.06
CA GLU A 105 -0.87 -7.74 -19.36
C GLU A 105 -1.85 -6.55 -19.31
N VAL A 106 -1.75 -5.72 -18.27
CA VAL A 106 -2.61 -4.54 -18.11
C VAL A 106 -2.08 -3.41 -18.99
N HIS A 107 -2.95 -2.89 -19.86
CA HIS A 107 -2.59 -1.82 -20.78
C HIS A 107 -2.59 -0.45 -20.10
N GLN A 108 -1.86 0.49 -20.68
CA GLN A 108 -1.79 1.88 -20.22
C GLN A 108 -3.18 2.51 -20.05
N GLU A 109 -4.07 2.32 -21.04
CA GLU A 109 -5.44 2.83 -20.99
C GLU A 109 -6.21 2.32 -19.77
N THR A 110 -5.95 1.07 -19.35
CA THR A 110 -6.55 0.47 -18.16
C THR A 110 -6.04 1.12 -16.88
N LEU A 111 -4.75 1.48 -16.81
CA LEU A 111 -4.19 2.19 -15.67
C LEU A 111 -4.76 3.62 -15.56
N GLU A 112 -4.87 4.33 -16.68
CA GLU A 112 -5.47 5.67 -16.71
C GLU A 112 -6.94 5.64 -16.29
N GLN A 113 -7.73 4.71 -16.83
CA GLN A 113 -9.13 4.49 -16.41
C GLN A 113 -9.23 4.15 -14.93
N LEU A 114 -8.31 3.34 -14.39
CA LEU A 114 -8.27 3.02 -12.98
C LEU A 114 -8.02 4.28 -12.14
N ILE A 115 -7.03 5.10 -12.51
CA ILE A 115 -6.71 6.36 -11.83
C ILE A 115 -7.92 7.32 -11.88
N MET A 116 -8.56 7.47 -13.04
CA MET A 116 -9.78 8.28 -13.19
C MET A 116 -10.90 7.77 -12.27
N SER A 117 -11.14 6.45 -12.23
CA SER A 117 -12.16 5.86 -11.35
C SER A 117 -11.84 6.09 -9.86
N MET A 118 -10.56 6.08 -9.48
CA MET A 118 -10.12 6.34 -8.10
C MET A 118 -10.29 7.82 -7.72
N VAL A 119 -10.16 8.74 -8.69
CA VAL A 119 -10.47 10.16 -8.49
C VAL A 119 -11.99 10.36 -8.34
N ASP A 120 -12.79 9.74 -9.20
CA ASP A 120 -14.25 9.84 -9.15
C ASP A 120 -14.83 9.28 -7.84
N THR A 121 -14.26 8.18 -7.35
CA THR A 121 -14.62 7.56 -6.07
C THR A 121 -13.97 8.23 -4.86
N LYS A 122 -13.20 9.31 -5.07
CA LYS A 122 -12.51 10.08 -4.02
C LYS A 122 -11.59 9.23 -3.15
N LEU A 123 -10.91 8.25 -3.74
CA LEU A 123 -9.82 7.53 -3.06
C LEU A 123 -8.53 8.36 -3.08
N ILE A 124 -8.30 9.06 -4.19
CA ILE A 124 -7.13 9.93 -4.42
C ILE A 124 -7.56 11.23 -5.10
N SER A 125 -6.69 12.22 -5.06
CA SER A 125 -6.73 13.42 -5.89
C SER A 125 -5.52 13.39 -6.82
N ALA A 126 -5.77 13.43 -8.12
CA ALA A 126 -4.71 13.38 -9.12
C ALA A 126 -5.11 14.20 -10.37
N LEU A 127 -4.11 14.76 -11.03
CA LEU A 127 -4.27 15.43 -12.33
C LEU A 127 -3.58 14.60 -13.40
N VAL A 128 -4.33 14.12 -14.39
CA VAL A 128 -3.79 13.40 -15.54
C VAL A 128 -3.56 14.39 -16.69
N ASP A 129 -2.34 14.44 -17.22
CA ASP A 129 -1.99 15.19 -18.43
C ASP A 129 -1.75 14.19 -19.57
N GLU A 130 -2.75 14.05 -20.44
CA GLU A 130 -2.69 13.16 -21.61
C GLU A 130 -1.63 13.59 -22.63
N LYS A 131 -1.35 14.90 -22.77
CA LYS A 131 -0.37 15.39 -23.74
C LYS A 131 1.05 15.02 -23.32
N GLN A 132 1.33 15.12 -22.03
CA GLN A 132 2.62 14.75 -21.46
C GLN A 132 2.69 13.29 -20.99
N ARG A 133 1.57 12.55 -21.07
CA ARG A 133 1.42 11.17 -20.60
C ARG A 133 1.92 11.02 -19.16
N SER A 134 1.33 11.80 -18.26
CA SER A 134 1.77 11.90 -16.87
C SER A 134 0.62 12.07 -15.89
N VAL A 135 0.90 11.80 -14.63
CA VAL A 135 0.01 12.05 -13.51
C VAL A 135 0.72 12.86 -12.44
N THR A 136 0.02 13.85 -11.88
CA THR A 136 0.44 14.55 -10.66
C THR A 136 -0.46 14.15 -9.52
N PHE A 137 0.07 13.42 -8.56
CA PHE A 137 -0.67 13.04 -7.35
C PHE A 137 -0.72 14.22 -6.38
N GLN A 138 -1.90 14.52 -5.85
CA GLN A 138 -2.10 15.67 -4.95
C GLN A 138 -2.35 15.26 -3.51
N ALA A 139 -3.11 14.19 -3.28
CA ALA A 139 -3.40 13.65 -1.95
C ALA A 139 -4.08 12.28 -2.05
N SER A 140 -3.90 11.41 -1.05
CA SER A 140 -4.82 10.29 -0.82
C SER A 140 -5.87 10.67 0.21
N TYR A 141 -7.11 10.24 -0.01
CA TYR A 141 -8.21 10.45 0.95
C TYR A 141 -8.48 9.21 1.80
N VAL A 142 -7.91 8.07 1.41
CA VAL A 142 -7.93 6.83 2.19
C VAL A 142 -6.57 6.55 2.80
N GLN A 143 -6.58 6.02 4.02
CA GLN A 143 -5.39 5.58 4.74
C GLN A 143 -5.24 4.07 4.60
N ARG A 144 -3.99 3.62 4.42
CA ARG A 144 -3.61 2.21 4.49
C ARG A 144 -2.96 1.90 5.83
N ASP A 145 -2.93 0.63 6.17
CA ASP A 145 -2.27 0.18 7.40
C ASP A 145 -0.77 0.50 7.40
N ALA A 146 -0.29 0.98 8.55
CA ALA A 146 1.13 1.11 8.84
C ALA A 146 1.64 -0.14 9.56
N TYR A 147 2.82 -0.59 9.15
CA TYR A 147 3.49 -1.71 9.77
C TYR A 147 4.22 -1.27 11.05
N ASN A 148 4.05 -2.05 12.13
CA ASN A 148 4.77 -1.85 13.37
C ASN A 148 5.25 -3.20 13.92
N SER A 149 6.57 -3.39 13.88
CA SER A 149 7.28 -4.59 14.34
C SER A 149 7.07 -4.90 15.82
N SER A 150 6.69 -3.92 16.64
CA SER A 150 6.36 -4.15 18.06
C SER A 150 5.00 -4.82 18.26
N THR A 151 4.15 -4.87 17.22
CA THR A 151 2.75 -5.33 17.31
C THR A 151 2.40 -6.44 16.33
N TYR A 152 3.23 -6.67 15.32
CA TYR A 152 3.01 -7.68 14.30
C TYR A 152 4.33 -8.19 13.77
N LYS A 153 4.43 -9.50 13.52
CA LYS A 153 5.59 -10.15 12.91
C LYS A 153 5.21 -10.59 11.50
N LEU A 154 5.93 -10.07 10.50
CA LEU A 154 5.72 -10.42 9.09
C LEU A 154 5.94 -11.91 8.83
N ARG A 155 5.19 -12.47 7.89
CA ARG A 155 5.22 -13.88 7.51
C ARG A 155 5.90 -14.10 6.17
N VAL A 156 5.46 -13.38 5.15
CA VAL A 156 5.99 -13.47 3.78
C VAL A 156 6.81 -12.24 3.44
N LEU A 157 6.29 -11.06 3.81
CA LEU A 157 6.98 -9.80 3.57
C LEU A 157 8.20 -9.67 4.48
N THR A 158 9.18 -8.89 4.02
CA THR A 158 10.35 -8.50 4.82
C THR A 158 10.21 -7.06 5.31
N GLU A 159 11.02 -6.69 6.30
CA GLU A 159 11.12 -5.30 6.80
C GLU A 159 11.49 -4.30 5.68
N GLU A 160 12.27 -4.74 4.70
CA GLU A 160 12.63 -3.95 3.54
C GLU A 160 11.42 -3.69 2.64
N ASP A 161 10.61 -4.73 2.38
CA ASP A 161 9.39 -4.64 1.55
C ASP A 161 8.37 -3.63 2.13
N VAL A 162 8.33 -3.45 3.46
CA VAL A 162 7.37 -2.57 4.15
C VAL A 162 7.99 -1.26 4.67
N ASN A 163 9.25 -0.96 4.32
CA ASN A 163 10.01 0.11 4.94
C ASN A 163 9.33 1.50 4.85
N LYS A 164 8.72 1.83 3.71
CA LYS A 164 8.00 3.10 3.46
C LYS A 164 6.74 3.25 4.32
N ARG A 165 6.26 2.16 4.90
CA ARG A 165 5.07 2.08 5.76
C ARG A 165 5.41 1.67 7.20
N SER A 166 6.69 1.63 7.55
CA SER A 166 7.16 1.27 8.89
C SER A 166 7.02 2.45 9.86
N VAL A 167 6.27 2.25 10.94
CA VAL A 167 6.13 3.24 12.04
C VAL A 167 7.48 3.55 12.67
N THR A 168 8.33 2.53 12.85
CA THR A 168 9.66 2.70 13.44
C THR A 168 10.53 3.59 12.54
N ARG A 169 10.50 3.37 11.24
CA ARG A 169 11.25 4.18 10.27
C ARG A 169 10.70 5.61 10.20
N ALA A 170 9.39 5.78 10.14
CA ALA A 170 8.76 7.10 10.13
C ALA A 170 9.15 7.92 11.37
N LYS A 171 9.15 7.31 12.56
CA LYS A 171 9.63 7.95 13.79
C LYS A 171 11.10 8.36 13.71
N ALA A 172 11.96 7.50 13.17
CA ALA A 172 13.38 7.81 13.01
C ALA A 172 13.61 9.00 12.06
N ILE A 173 12.90 9.04 10.92
CA ILE A 173 12.97 10.15 9.96
C ILE A 173 12.49 11.46 10.60
N LEU A 174 11.35 11.42 11.31
CA LEU A 174 10.82 12.60 12.00
C LEU A 174 11.77 13.09 13.08
N GLN A 175 12.37 12.18 13.85
CA GLN A 175 13.35 12.54 14.88
C GLN A 175 14.59 13.18 14.26
N GLN A 176 15.13 12.58 13.19
CA GLN A 176 16.25 13.15 12.45
C GLN A 176 15.93 14.56 11.95
N TRP A 177 14.74 14.77 11.40
CA TRP A 177 14.33 16.09 10.91
C TRP A 177 14.22 17.13 12.03
N VAL A 178 13.71 16.72 13.20
CA VAL A 178 13.68 17.60 14.39
C VAL A 178 15.10 17.97 14.82
N ASP A 179 16.01 17.00 14.87
CA ASP A 179 17.38 17.20 15.36
C ASP A 179 18.23 18.02 14.38
N GLU A 180 18.06 17.82 13.07
CA GLU A 180 18.87 18.48 12.03
C GLU A 180 18.35 19.88 11.66
N TYR A 181 17.04 20.11 11.70
CA TYR A 181 16.45 21.35 11.18
C TYR A 181 15.75 22.17 12.26
N ILE A 182 14.91 21.54 13.11
CA ILE A 182 14.04 22.28 14.02
C ILE A 182 14.77 22.76 15.27
N ALA A 183 15.50 21.88 15.95
CA ALA A 183 16.25 22.24 17.16
C ALA A 183 17.30 23.33 16.88
N PRO A 184 18.13 23.24 15.81
CA PRO A 184 19.11 24.28 15.49
C PRO A 184 18.46 25.63 15.15
N THR A 185 17.35 25.62 14.38
CA THR A 185 16.63 26.85 14.04
C THR A 185 16.08 27.54 15.29
N ARG A 186 15.57 26.76 16.26
CA ARG A 186 15.06 27.30 17.52
C ARG A 186 16.16 27.96 18.35
N GLU A 187 17.34 27.33 18.44
CA GLU A 187 18.49 27.89 19.15
C GLU A 187 18.98 29.19 18.51
N GLN A 188 19.05 29.24 17.17
CA GLN A 188 19.41 30.46 16.45
C GLN A 188 18.45 31.62 16.74
N LEU A 189 17.13 31.35 16.75
CA LEU A 189 16.12 32.38 17.04
C LEU A 189 16.20 32.90 18.48
N GLN A 190 16.51 32.02 19.44
CA GLN A 190 16.66 32.41 20.85
C GLN A 190 17.93 33.22 21.12
N HIS A 191 19.00 32.99 20.36
CA HIS A 191 20.24 33.79 20.44
C HIS A 191 20.22 35.07 19.58
N SER A 192 19.19 35.27 18.77
CA SER A 192 18.98 36.47 17.94
C SER A 192 18.03 37.50 18.58
N SER A 193 17.57 37.23 19.80
CA SER A 193 16.70 38.09 20.62
C SER A 193 17.49 38.75 21.75
#